data_AF-A0A522VQE0-F1
#
_entry.id   AF-A0A522VQE0-F1
#
_cell.length_a   1.000
_cell.length_b   1.000
_cell.length_c   1.000
_cell.angle_alpha   90.00
_cell.angle_beta   90.00
_cell.angle_gamma   90.00
#
_symmetry.space_group_name_H-M   'P 1'
#
loop_
_entity.id
_entity.type
_entity.pdbx_description
1 polymer ?
#
loop_
_entity_poly.entity_id
_entity_poly.type
_entity_poly.pdbx_seq_one_letter_code
_entity_poly.pdbx_strand_id
1 'polypeptide(L)' 'MHVAWLKDLRLADLDEVGGKNASLGEMIGGLAAAGIRVPGGFATTAAAYRDFLAANG' A
#
# COMPACT_ATOMS: atom_id res chain seq x y z
N MET A 1 -8.67 -6.60 -7.56
CA MET A 1 -8.07 -6.91 -6.25
C MET A 1 -8.25 -5.69 -5.36
N HIS A 2 -8.86 -5.84 -4.18
CA HIS A 2 -9.21 -4.69 -3.32
C HIS A 2 -8.19 -4.41 -2.20
N VAL A 3 -7.31 -5.40 -1.94
CA VAL A 3 -6.33 -5.38 -0.85
C VAL A 3 -4.95 -5.66 -1.43
N ALA A 4 -3.95 -4.87 -1.05
CA ALA A 4 -2.55 -5.07 -1.40
C ALA A 4 -1.70 -5.19 -0.12
N TRP A 5 -0.78 -6.15 -0.08
CA TRP A 5 0.07 -6.38 1.09
C TRP A 5 1.22 -5.37 1.13
N LEU A 6 1.40 -4.67 2.26
CA LEU A 6 2.39 -3.58 2.35
C LEU A 6 3.82 -4.05 2.03
N LYS A 7 4.18 -5.28 2.40
CA LYS A 7 5.52 -5.86 2.13
C LYS A 7 5.84 -5.99 0.63
N ASP A 8 4.81 -6.07 -0.22
CA ASP A 8 4.93 -6.30 -1.65
C ASP A 8 4.86 -4.99 -2.46
N LEU A 9 4.48 -3.88 -1.81
CA LEU A 9 4.36 -2.57 -2.46
C LEU A 9 5.71 -1.91 -2.72
N ARG A 10 5.76 -1.13 -3.81
CA ARG A 10 6.88 -0.29 -4.24
C ARG A 10 6.38 1.09 -4.64
N LEU A 11 7.32 2.01 -4.87
CA LEU A 11 7.00 3.37 -5.34
C LEU A 11 6.22 3.36 -6.66
N ALA A 12 6.42 2.34 -7.50
CA ALA A 12 5.67 2.14 -8.75
C ALA A 12 4.16 1.94 -8.54
N ASP A 13 3.73 1.54 -7.34
CA ASP A 13 2.32 1.26 -7.02
C ASP A 13 1.57 2.50 -6.51
N LEU A 14 2.16 3.70 -6.64
CA LEU A 14 1.60 4.96 -6.15
C LEU A 14 0.18 5.22 -6.65
N ASP A 15 -0.09 4.95 -7.92
CA ASP A 15 -1.42 5.17 -8.52
C ASP A 15 -2.46 4.17 -8.01
N GLU A 16 -2.03 3.00 -7.55
CA GLU A 16 -2.91 1.96 -7.02
C GLU A 16 -3.24 2.19 -5.55
N VAL A 17 -2.27 2.58 -4.72
CA VAL A 17 -2.40 2.60 -3.26
C VAL A 17 -2.16 3.96 -2.60
N GLY A 18 -1.72 4.96 -3.36
CA GLY A 18 -1.33 6.28 -2.87
C GLY A 18 0.08 6.32 -2.24
N GLY A 19 0.63 7.53 -2.15
CA GLY A 19 2.04 7.74 -1.78
C GLY A 19 2.43 7.25 -0.38
N LYS A 20 1.53 7.31 0.61
CA LYS A 20 1.84 6.81 1.97
C LYS A 20 2.05 5.30 2.00
N ASN A 21 1.19 4.55 1.31
CA ASN A 21 1.24 3.09 1.28
C ASN A 21 2.42 2.60 0.44
N ALA A 22 2.69 3.25 -0.69
CA ALA A 22 3.87 2.97 -1.51
C ALA A 22 5.18 3.20 -0.72
N SER A 23 5.29 4.33 -0.01
CA SER A 23 6.45 4.61 0.85
C SER A 23 6.58 3.62 2.01
N LEU A 24 5.48 3.15 2.61
CA LEU A 24 5.53 2.10 3.64
C LEU A 24 6.12 0.80 3.09
N GLY A 25 5.76 0.39 1.87
CA GLY A 25 6.33 -0.79 1.23
C GLY A 25 7.83 -0.66 0.96
N GLU A 26 8.26 0.50 0.44
CA GLU A 26 9.69 0.82 0.29
C GLU A 26 10.44 0.74 1.61
N MET A 27 9.86 1.25 2.71
CA MET A 27 10.52 1.21 4.01
C MET A 27 10.58 -0.21 4.60
N ILE A 28 9.53 -1.02 4.44
CA ILE A 28 9.52 -2.43 4.89
C ILE A 28 10.62 -3.23 4.20
N GLY A 29 10.80 -3.04 2.88
CA GLY A 29 11.85 -3.73 2.13
C GLY A 29 13.25 -3.14 2.34
N GLY A 30 13.38 -1.82 2.21
CA GLY A 30 14.65 -1.13 2.14
C GLY A 30 15.31 -0.85 3.48
N LEU A 31 14.53 -0.67 4.56
CA LEU A 31 15.09 -0.33 5.87
C LEU A 31 15.25 -1.54 6.80
N ALA A 32 14.73 -2.71 6.42
CA ALA A 32 14.88 -3.95 7.20
C ALA A 32 16.37 -4.31 7.42
N ALA A 33 17.21 -4.12 6.40
CA ALA A 33 18.65 -4.34 6.51
C ALA A 33 19.37 -3.35 7.44
N ALA A 34 18.77 -2.18 7.68
CA ALA A 34 19.26 -1.17 8.63
C ALA A 34 18.75 -1.41 10.07
N GLY A 35 18.04 -2.52 10.32
CA GLY A 35 17.46 -2.84 11.64
C GLY A 35 16.25 -2.00 12.02
N ILE A 36 15.74 -1.17 11.10
CA ILE A 36 14.54 -0.36 11.33
C ILE A 36 13.31 -1.24 11.12
N ARG A 37 12.48 -1.36 12.16
CA ARG A 37 11.26 -2.16 12.12
C ARG A 37 10.07 -1.29 11.74
N VAL A 38 9.55 -1.53 10.54
CA VAL A 38 8.27 -0.96 10.09
C VAL A 38 7.17 -2.01 10.28
N PRO A 39 6.03 -1.67 10.90
CA PRO A 39 4.92 -2.60 11.04
C PRO A 39 4.39 -3.07 9.69
N GLY A 40 4.11 -4.37 9.58
CA GLY A 40 3.42 -4.94 8.43
C GLY A 40 1.93 -4.57 8.40
N GLY A 41 1.25 -5.00 7.35
CA GLY A 41 -0.19 -4.76 7.17
C GLY A 41 -0.60 -4.85 5.71
N PHE A 42 -1.74 -4.25 5.41
CA PHE A 42 -2.28 -4.16 4.05
C PHE A 42 -2.86 -2.77 3.79
N ALA A 43 -2.98 -2.43 2.51
CA ALA A 43 -3.65 -1.24 2.02
C ALA A 43 -4.87 -1.63 1.17
N THR A 44 -5.92 -0.82 1.23
CA THR A 44 -6.98 -0.87 0.22
C THR A 44 -6.54 -0.13 -1.03
N THR A 45 -6.96 -0.61 -2.20
CA THR A 45 -6.62 0.02 -3.48
C THR A 45 -7.55 1.19 -3.80
N ALA A 46 -7.10 2.11 -4.65
CA ALA A 46 -7.92 3.18 -5.20
C ALA A 46 -9.13 2.64 -5.97
N ALA A 47 -8.99 1.46 -6.61
CA ALA A 47 -10.11 0.76 -7.23
C ALA A 47 -11.17 0.36 -6.19
N ALA A 48 -10.78 -0.21 -5.05
CA ALA A 48 -11.72 -0.57 -3.99
C ALA A 48 -12.51 0.65 -3.47
N TYR A 49 -11.87 1.81 -3.37
CA TYR A 49 -12.56 3.04 -2.97
C TYR A 49 -13.54 3.52 -4.05
N ARG A 50 -13.16 3.46 -5.33
CA ARG A 50 -14.08 3.80 -6.44
C ARG A 50 -15.30 2.89 -6.50
N ASP A 51 -15.10 1.59 -6.30
CA ASP A 51 -16.19 0.61 -6.27
C ASP A 51 -17.14 0.88 -5.10
N PHE A 52 -16.60 1.23 -3.92
CA PHE A 52 -17.39 1.64 -2.77
C PHE A 52 -18.24 2.87 -3.08
N LEU A 53 -17.69 3.89 -3.75
CA LEU A 53 -18.47 5.06 -4.16
C LEU A 53 -19.57 4.71 -5.15
N ALA A 54 -19.28 3.86 -6.16
CA ALA A 54 -20.27 3.45 -7.15
C ALA A 54 -21.43 2.63 -6.55
N ALA A 55 -21.16 1.84 -5.50
CA ALA A 55 -22.17 1.04 -4.83
C ALA A 55 -23.09 1.84 -3.88
N ASN A 56 -22.67 3.05 -3.46
CA ASN A 56 -23.38 3.87 -2.47
C ASN A 56 -23.73 5.27 -2.99
N GLY A 57 -23.56 5.51 -4.30
CA GLY A 57 -23.84 6.77 -4.99
C GLY A 57 -25.26 6.83 -5.54
#